data_AF-A0A8X6EWQ6-F1
#
_entry.id   AF-A0A8X6EWQ6-F1
#
_cell.length_a   1.000
_cell.length_b   1.000
_cell.length_c   1.000
_cell.angle_alpha   90.00
_cell.angle_beta   90.00
_cell.angle_gamma   90.00
#
_symmetry.space_group_name_H-M   'P 1'
#
loop_
_entity.id
_entity.type
_entity.pdbx_description
1 polymer ?
#
loop_
_entity_poly.entity_id
_entity_poly.type
_entity_poly.pdbx_seq_one_letter_code
_entity_poly.pdbx_strand_id
1 'polypeptide(L)'
;MPTSSQFIRYDGTDLAPSALKEIQTRIGETEHAKKKGLDTLTKKLKELEDIEPCLDKHFLLKFLRVESFDSSRAFERIKRYYGMQEDVIKIFCGNSISIPAVRSSEYFWALPYRNENNSAVAVARMGKKGIIYLPF
;
A
#
# COMPACT_ATOMS: atom_id res chain seq x y z
N MET A 1 27.30 24.43 6.27
CA MET A 1 27.40 22.96 6.16
C MET A 1 25.98 22.41 6.12
N PRO A 2 25.46 21.95 4.97
CA PRO A 2 24.17 21.28 4.97
C PRO A 2 24.37 19.87 5.56
N THR A 3 23.58 19.57 6.58
CA THR A 3 23.45 18.25 7.20
C THR A 3 23.17 17.24 6.09
N SER A 4 23.97 16.17 6.01
CA SER A 4 23.81 15.08 5.05
C SER A 4 22.37 14.56 5.09
N SER A 5 21.51 15.00 4.16
CA SER A 5 20.17 14.45 4.03
C SER A 5 20.33 12.99 3.63
N GLN A 6 20.06 12.09 4.56
CA GLN A 6 20.25 10.66 4.37
C GLN A 6 19.16 10.15 3.44
N PHE A 7 19.40 10.23 2.13
CA PHE A 7 18.47 9.74 1.13
C PHE A 7 18.39 8.21 1.24
N ILE A 8 17.24 7.69 1.67
CA ILE A 8 16.96 6.25 1.69
C ILE A 8 16.64 5.84 0.26
N ARG A 9 17.32 4.83 -0.28
CA ARG A 9 16.99 4.30 -1.61
C ARG A 9 15.59 3.68 -1.61
N TYR A 10 14.92 3.68 -2.76
CA TYR A 10 13.59 3.07 -2.92
C TYR A 10 13.52 1.60 -2.46
N ASP A 11 14.58 0.84 -2.69
CA ASP A 11 14.72 -0.56 -2.26
C ASP A 11 15.13 -0.74 -0.78
N GLY A 12 15.54 0.34 -0.11
CA GLY A 12 15.82 0.36 1.33
C GLY A 12 14.53 0.34 2.13
N THR A 13 13.96 -0.83 2.35
CA THR A 13 12.72 -1.00 3.14
C THR A 13 12.96 -1.18 4.63
N ASP A 14 14.22 -1.30 5.05
CA ASP A 14 14.57 -1.54 6.44
C ASP A 14 14.35 -0.28 7.29
N LEU A 15 13.54 -0.43 8.32
CA LEU A 15 13.31 0.59 9.33
C LEU A 15 14.22 0.35 10.52
N ALA A 16 14.70 1.43 11.15
CA ALA A 16 15.35 1.34 12.44
C ALA A 16 14.44 0.59 13.45
N PRO A 17 14.96 -0.35 14.25
CA PRO A 17 14.12 -1.16 15.15
C PRO A 17 13.26 -0.33 16.13
N SER A 18 13.75 0.83 16.57
CA SER A 18 13.00 1.77 17.42
C SER A 18 11.78 2.34 16.69
N ALA A 19 11.96 2.85 15.48
CA ALA A 19 10.88 3.41 14.66
C ALA A 19 9.82 2.35 14.32
N LEU A 20 10.24 1.12 14.00
CA LEU A 20 9.31 0.01 13.79
C LEU A 20 8.45 -0.27 15.03
N LYS A 21 9.08 -0.31 16.22
CA LYS A 21 8.40 -0.56 17.48
C LYS A 21 7.40 0.55 17.83
N GLU A 22 7.75 1.81 17.58
CA GLU A 22 6.86 2.96 17.76
C GLU A 22 5.63 2.85 16.84
N ILE A 23 5.83 2.52 15.57
CA ILE A 23 4.73 2.31 14.61
C ILE A 23 3.84 1.16 15.07
N GLN A 24 4.42 0.01 15.41
CA GLN A 24 3.67 -1.15 15.90
C GLN A 24 2.84 -0.81 17.14
N THR A 25 3.42 -0.05 18.09
CA THR A 25 2.70 0.40 19.28
C THR A 25 1.55 1.33 18.92
N ARG A 26 1.79 2.32 18.04
CA ARG A 26 0.79 3.30 17.60
C ARG A 26 -0.41 2.67 16.91
N ILE A 27 -0.20 1.62 16.11
CA ILE A 27 -1.26 0.91 15.39
C ILE A 27 -1.84 -0.27 16.17
N GLY A 28 -1.35 -0.54 17.40
CA GLY A 28 -1.79 -1.67 18.21
C GLY A 28 -1.36 -3.05 17.68
N GLU A 29 -0.29 -3.12 16.89
CA GLU A 29 0.25 -4.38 16.36
C GLU A 29 0.90 -5.20 17.49
N THR A 30 0.16 -6.18 17.99
CA THR A 30 0.64 -7.19 18.94
C THR A 30 0.43 -8.59 18.35
N GLU A 31 1.11 -9.61 18.89
CA GLU A 31 0.86 -11.00 18.46
C GLU A 31 -0.62 -11.41 18.63
N HIS A 32 -1.25 -10.96 19.71
CA HIS A 32 -2.67 -11.21 19.95
C HIS A 32 -3.55 -10.51 18.92
N ALA A 33 -3.30 -9.22 18.63
CA ALA A 33 -4.05 -8.46 17.64
C ALA A 33 -3.89 -9.05 16.23
N LYS A 34 -2.67 -9.48 15.87
CA LYS A 34 -2.41 -10.19 14.60
C LYS A 34 -3.22 -11.47 14.48
N LYS A 35 -3.16 -12.34 15.48
CA LYS A 35 -3.91 -13.60 15.48
C LYS A 35 -5.42 -13.35 15.39
N LYS A 36 -5.96 -12.52 16.29
CA LYS A 36 -7.39 -12.18 16.33
C LYS A 36 -7.87 -11.55 15.02
N GLY A 37 -7.11 -10.59 14.50
CA GLY A 37 -7.45 -9.88 13.27
C GLY A 37 -7.43 -10.79 12.04
N LEU A 38 -6.41 -11.64 11.92
CA LEU A 38 -6.30 -12.62 10.82
C LEU A 38 -7.42 -13.65 10.88
N ASP A 39 -7.71 -14.21 12.06
CA ASP A 39 -8.79 -15.20 12.23
C ASP A 39 -10.15 -14.58 11.87
N THR A 40 -10.40 -13.34 12.33
CA THR A 40 -11.64 -12.61 12.06
C THR A 40 -11.80 -12.30 10.57
N LEU A 41 -10.77 -11.74 9.92
CA LEU A 41 -10.82 -11.44 8.49
C LEU A 41 -10.98 -12.70 7.65
N THR A 42 -10.22 -13.76 7.97
CA THR A 42 -10.29 -15.03 7.24
C THR A 42 -11.70 -15.60 7.32
N LYS A 43 -12.34 -15.58 8.50
CA LYS A 43 -13.71 -16.04 8.67
C LYS A 43 -14.68 -15.21 7.81
N LYS A 44 -14.67 -13.89 7.95
CA LYS A 44 -15.57 -12.98 7.20
C LYS A 44 -15.40 -13.09 5.69
N LEU A 45 -14.17 -13.26 5.21
CA LEU A 45 -13.89 -13.40 3.78
C LEU A 45 -14.40 -14.73 3.23
N LYS A 46 -14.30 -15.83 3.99
CA LYS A 46 -14.86 -17.13 3.60
C LYS A 46 -16.40 -17.15 3.53
N GLU A 47 -17.06 -16.20 4.19
CA GLU A 47 -18.52 -16.04 4.15
C GLU A 47 -18.99 -15.26 2.91
N LEU A 48 -18.08 -14.76 2.06
CA LEU A 48 -18.43 -14.13 0.79
C LEU A 48 -18.71 -15.21 -0.26
N GLU A 49 -19.86 -15.11 -0.93
CA GLU A 49 -20.30 -16.09 -1.95
C GLU A 49 -19.82 -15.74 -3.38
N ASP A 50 -19.66 -14.44 -3.68
CA ASP A 50 -19.42 -13.95 -5.05
C ASP A 50 -17.94 -13.80 -5.43
N ILE A 51 -17.02 -13.99 -4.49
CA ILE A 51 -15.60 -13.69 -4.67
C ILE A 51 -14.78 -14.84 -4.09
N GLU A 52 -13.72 -15.27 -4.78
CA GLU A 52 -12.67 -16.11 -4.20
C GLU A 52 -11.64 -15.21 -3.48
N PRO A 53 -11.69 -15.08 -2.14
CA PRO A 53 -10.84 -14.14 -1.45
C PRO A 53 -9.40 -14.64 -1.32
N CYS A 54 -8.44 -13.72 -1.37
CA CYS A 54 -7.06 -14.00 -1.01
C CYS A 54 -6.94 -14.11 0.52
N LEU A 55 -6.58 -15.30 1.00
CA LEU A 55 -6.41 -15.59 2.43
C LEU A 55 -4.95 -15.61 2.89
N ASP A 56 -4.01 -15.15 2.04
CA ASP A 56 -2.61 -15.04 2.41
C ASP A 56 -2.42 -14.09 3.61
N LYS A 57 -1.64 -14.52 4.60
CA LYS A 57 -1.45 -13.77 5.84
C LYS A 57 -0.76 -12.43 5.59
N HIS A 58 0.22 -12.39 4.70
CA HIS A 58 0.95 -11.15 4.42
C HIS A 58 0.06 -10.15 3.68
N PHE A 59 -0.79 -10.61 2.76
CA PHE A 59 -1.81 -9.80 2.12
C PHE A 59 -2.78 -9.21 3.14
N LEU A 60 -3.40 -10.04 4.00
CA LEU A 60 -4.38 -9.60 4.99
C LEU A 60 -3.79 -8.64 6.03
N LEU A 61 -2.54 -8.87 6.46
CA LEU A 61 -1.85 -7.98 7.40
C LEU A 61 -1.66 -6.56 6.86
N LYS A 62 -1.54 -6.36 5.55
CA LYS A 62 -1.45 -5.00 4.97
C LYS A 62 -2.70 -4.19 5.28
N PHE A 63 -3.89 -4.79 5.15
CA PHE A 63 -5.16 -4.14 5.44
C PHE A 63 -5.36 -3.90 6.94
N LEU A 64 -5.00 -4.89 7.77
CA LEU A 64 -5.06 -4.75 9.23
C LEU A 64 -4.17 -3.60 9.71
N ARG A 65 -2.95 -3.47 9.20
CA ARG A 65 -2.01 -2.40 9.59
C ARG A 65 -2.53 -1.01 9.24
N VAL A 66 -3.12 -0.85 8.06
CA VAL A 66 -3.70 0.44 7.62
C VAL A 66 -4.87 0.86 8.51
N GLU A 67 -5.65 -0.10 8.99
CA GLU A 67 -6.81 0.14 9.85
C GLU A 67 -6.52 -0.05 11.35
N SER A 68 -5.24 0.00 11.77
CA SER A 68 -4.83 -0.16 13.17
C SER A 68 -5.46 -1.37 13.87
N PHE A 69 -5.50 -2.50 13.17
CA PHE A 69 -6.08 -3.78 13.60
C PHE A 69 -7.59 -3.77 13.87
N ASP A 70 -8.34 -2.76 13.41
CA ASP A 70 -9.80 -2.83 13.32
C ASP A 70 -10.20 -3.78 12.20
N SER A 71 -10.62 -4.99 12.59
CA SER A 71 -10.97 -6.07 11.64
C SER A 71 -12.23 -5.77 10.83
N SER A 72 -13.15 -4.95 11.34
CA SER A 72 -14.36 -4.58 10.60
C SER A 72 -14.03 -3.55 9.52
N ARG A 73 -13.26 -2.52 9.85
CA ARG A 73 -12.78 -1.54 8.86
C ARG A 73 -11.85 -2.17 7.82
N ALA A 74 -10.97 -3.09 8.24
CA ALA A 74 -10.10 -3.82 7.32
C ALA A 74 -10.90 -4.67 6.33
N PHE A 75 -11.98 -5.33 6.78
CA PHE A 75 -12.86 -6.10 5.91
C PHE A 75 -13.55 -5.21 4.85
N GLU A 76 -14.10 -4.06 5.26
CA GLU A 76 -14.68 -3.10 4.32
C GLU A 76 -13.65 -2.58 3.31
N ARG A 77 -12.41 -2.33 3.75
CA ARG A 77 -11.32 -1.92 2.85
C ARG A 77 -10.96 -3.01 1.84
N ILE A 78 -10.95 -4.29 2.24
CA ILE A 78 -10.68 -5.41 1.33
C ILE A 78 -11.79 -5.52 0.27
N LYS A 79 -13.07 -5.41 0.66
CA LYS A 79 -14.18 -5.42 -0.31
C LYS A 79 -14.05 -4.30 -1.34
N ARG A 80 -13.72 -3.08 -0.89
CA ARG A 80 -13.45 -1.94 -1.79
C ARG A 80 -12.25 -2.20 -2.70
N TYR A 81 -11.20 -2.84 -2.19
CA TYR A 81 -10.05 -3.24 -2.99
C TYR A 81 -10.45 -4.20 -4.10
N TYR A 82 -11.26 -5.23 -3.82
CA TYR A 82 -11.74 -6.15 -4.84
C TYR A 82 -12.62 -5.46 -5.90
N GLY A 83 -13.56 -4.61 -5.50
CA GLY A 83 -14.36 -3.83 -6.45
C GLY A 83 -13.48 -2.95 -7.36
N MET A 84 -12.48 -2.28 -6.79
CA MET A 84 -11.51 -1.50 -7.58
C MET A 84 -10.70 -2.39 -8.53
N GLN A 85 -10.29 -3.59 -8.12
CA GLN A 85 -9.57 -4.52 -8.99
C GLN A 85 -10.43 -4.99 -10.17
N GLU A 86 -11.72 -5.25 -9.97
CA GLU A 86 -12.63 -5.58 -11.07
C GLU A 86 -12.73 -4.45 -12.08
N ASP A 87 -12.87 -3.20 -11.62
CA ASP A 87 -12.93 -2.04 -12.50
C ASP A 87 -11.63 -1.83 -13.27
N VAL A 88 -10.49 -2.00 -12.60
CA VAL A 88 -9.17 -1.99 -13.24
C VAL A 88 -9.09 -3.09 -14.30
N ILE A 89 -9.42 -4.34 -13.95
CA ILE A 89 -9.40 -5.45 -14.92
C ILE A 89 -10.29 -5.13 -16.13
N LYS A 90 -11.50 -4.59 -15.95
CA LYS A 90 -12.38 -4.18 -17.05
C LYS A 90 -11.73 -3.13 -17.97
N ILE A 91 -11.02 -2.16 -17.41
CA ILE A 91 -10.31 -1.12 -18.18
C ILE A 91 -9.16 -1.72 -19.01
N PHE A 92 -8.43 -2.68 -18.43
CA PHE A 92 -7.25 -3.27 -19.06
C PHE A 92 -7.55 -4.52 -19.90
N CYS A 93 -8.70 -5.18 -19.70
CA CYS A 93 -9.11 -6.34 -20.48
C CYS A 93 -9.35 -5.91 -21.94
N GLY A 94 -8.61 -6.50 -22.87
CA GLY A 94 -8.64 -6.13 -24.29
C GLY A 94 -7.73 -4.96 -24.69
N ASN A 95 -7.07 -4.31 -23.72
CA ASN A 95 -6.11 -3.24 -23.97
C ASN A 95 -4.69 -3.67 -23.55
N SER A 96 -3.82 -3.93 -24.51
CA SER A 96 -2.39 -4.13 -24.21
C SER A 96 -1.71 -2.76 -24.08
N ILE A 97 -1.44 -2.34 -22.84
CA ILE A 97 -0.61 -1.15 -22.63
C ILE A 97 0.86 -1.54 -22.77
N SER A 98 1.57 -0.87 -23.69
CA SER A 98 3.02 -1.03 -23.84
C SER A 98 3.74 -0.43 -22.63
N ILE A 99 4.36 -1.29 -21.81
CA ILE A 99 5.18 -0.86 -20.65
C ILE A 99 6.28 0.12 -21.07
N PRO A 100 7.03 -0.08 -22.19
CA PRO A 100 7.95 0.93 -22.68
C PRO A 100 7.29 2.30 -22.95
N ALA A 101 6.10 2.32 -23.57
CA ALA A 101 5.38 3.57 -23.86
C ALA A 101 4.95 4.31 -22.59
N VAL A 102 4.51 3.57 -21.56
CA VAL A 102 4.19 4.14 -20.24
C VAL A 102 5.44 4.67 -19.55
N ARG A 103 6.58 3.95 -19.62
CA ARG A 103 7.83 4.40 -19.02
C ARG A 103 8.41 5.65 -19.72
N SER A 104 8.15 5.81 -21.02
CA SER A 104 8.51 7.04 -21.75
C SER A 104 7.53 8.21 -21.53
N SER A 105 6.44 7.99 -20.79
CA SER A 105 5.48 9.04 -20.44
C SER A 105 6.09 10.03 -19.44
N GLU A 106 5.97 11.32 -19.72
CA GLU A 106 6.43 12.39 -18.82
C GLU A 106 5.39 12.80 -17.76
N TYR A 107 4.37 11.97 -17.52
CA TYR A 107 3.26 12.33 -16.63
C TYR A 107 3.39 11.77 -15.21
N PHE A 108 4.16 10.70 -15.00
CA PHE A 108 4.24 10.02 -13.70
C PHE A 108 5.59 9.32 -13.49
N TRP A 109 6.23 9.57 -12.35
CA TRP A 109 7.49 8.92 -11.96
C TRP A 109 7.47 8.55 -10.48
N ALA A 110 7.96 7.36 -10.15
CA ALA A 110 8.40 7.05 -8.79
C ALA A 110 9.87 7.46 -8.65
N LEU A 111 10.20 8.24 -7.64
CA LEU A 111 11.58 8.62 -7.37
C LEU A 111 12.38 7.42 -6.85
N PRO A 112 13.68 7.33 -7.16
CA PRO A 112 14.55 6.26 -6.66
C PRO A 112 14.90 6.42 -5.16
N TYR A 113 14.26 7.38 -4.48
CA TYR A 113 14.48 7.71 -3.08
C TYR A 113 13.15 7.75 -2.32
N ARG A 114 13.25 7.48 -1.02
CA ARG A 114 12.17 7.62 -0.05
C ARG A 114 12.37 8.90 0.76
N ASN A 115 11.27 9.37 1.33
CA ASN A 115 11.31 10.46 2.29
C ASN A 115 11.84 9.97 3.67
N GLU A 116 12.16 10.90 4.58
CA GLU A 116 12.68 10.58 5.93
C GLU A 116 11.76 9.66 6.73
N ASN A 117 10.45 9.74 6.49
CA ASN A 117 9.44 8.87 7.10
C ASN A 117 9.29 7.51 6.38
N ASN A 118 10.20 7.16 5.48
CA ASN A 118 10.22 5.96 4.64
C ASN A 118 9.10 5.85 3.58
N SER A 119 8.30 6.91 3.39
CA SER A 119 7.28 6.96 2.34
C SER A 119 7.89 6.92 0.94
N ALA A 120 7.22 6.23 0.03
CA ALA A 120 7.58 6.29 -1.39
C ALA A 120 7.17 7.66 -1.95
N VAL A 121 8.01 8.23 -2.81
CA VAL A 121 7.72 9.52 -3.45
C VAL A 121 7.34 9.28 -4.90
N ALA A 122 6.08 9.55 -5.24
CA ALA A 122 5.65 9.64 -6.62
C ALA A 122 5.44 11.10 -7.03
N VAL A 123 5.87 11.43 -8.23
CA VAL A 123 5.74 12.73 -8.85
C VAL A 123 4.77 12.58 -10.01
N ALA A 124 3.64 13.27 -9.95
CA ALA A 124 2.70 13.38 -11.05
C ALA A 124 2.78 14.78 -11.65
N ARG A 125 2.97 14.87 -12.98
CA ARG A 125 2.96 16.14 -13.72
C ARG A 125 1.60 16.35 -14.37
N MET A 126 0.81 17.25 -13.79
CA MET A 126 -0.48 17.64 -14.35
C MET A 126 -0.30 18.90 -15.20
N GLY A 127 -0.12 18.72 -16.51
CA GLY A 127 0.04 19.81 -17.49
C GLY A 127 1.39 20.55 -17.42
N LYS A 128 1.51 21.67 -18.15
CA LYS A 128 2.78 22.39 -18.33
C LYS A 128 3.32 23.08 -17.05
N LYS A 129 2.57 23.18 -15.95
CA LYS A 129 2.93 24.03 -14.79
C LYS A 129 2.67 23.48 -13.37
N GLY A 130 2.31 22.21 -13.18
CA GLY A 130 2.02 21.67 -11.83
C GLY A 130 2.75 20.36 -11.52
N ILE A 131 3.56 20.36 -10.46
CA ILE A 131 4.06 19.14 -9.81
C ILE A 131 3.23 18.94 -8.53
N ILE A 132 2.61 17.76 -8.39
CA ILE A 132 1.90 17.38 -7.15
C ILE A 132 2.70 16.27 -6.47
N TYR A 133 3.01 16.46 -5.19
CA TYR A 133 3.64 15.47 -4.34
C TYR A 133 2.57 14.58 -3.71
N LEU A 134 2.62 13.28 -3.98
CA LEU A 134 1.76 12.31 -3.33
C LEU A 134 2.64 11.39 -2.45
N PRO A 135 2.64 11.59 -1.12
CA PRO A 135 3.28 10.64 -0.21
C PRO A 135 2.42 9.38 -0.12
N PHE A 136 3.02 8.22 -0.36
CA PHE A 136 2.40 6.90 -0.20
C PHE A 136 3.08 6.09 0.91
#